data_AF-A0A0C2FUD2-F1
#
_entry.id   AF-A0A0C2FUD2-F1
#
_cell.length_a   1.000
_cell.length_b   1.000
_cell.length_c   1.000
_cell.angle_alpha   90.00
_cell.angle_beta   90.00
_cell.angle_gamma   90.00
#
_symmetry.space_group_name_H-M   'P 1'
#
loop_
_entity.id
_entity.type
_entity.pdbx_description
1 polymer ?
#
loop_
_entity_poly.entity_id
_entity_poly.type
_entity_poly.pdbx_seq_one_letter_code
_entity_poly.pdbx_strand_id
1 'polypeptide(L)'
;MTLVSTFLSLAMNNWISPVKFFGKARPTNAYDGNFCQFANMVHANSTRMGCSYKRCGDQFLVTCLYDNGTIPNGLMWEEGEACQEDDECTTFYGSECHDGLCDFVNIPGVKLNK
;
A
#
# COMPACT_ATOMS: atom_id res chain seq x y z
N MET A 1 -8.56 14.17 -19.77
CA MET A 1 -7.84 13.17 -18.96
C MET A 1 -7.57 13.61 -17.51
N THR A 2 -8.20 14.70 -17.02
CA THR A 2 -7.93 15.29 -15.69
C THR A 2 -8.85 14.81 -14.57
N LEU A 3 -10.11 14.46 -14.87
CA LEU A 3 -11.11 14.08 -13.84
C LEU A 3 -10.78 12.78 -13.10
N VAL A 4 -10.20 11.79 -13.79
CA VAL A 4 -9.78 10.50 -13.18
C VAL A 4 -8.75 10.75 -12.10
N SER A 5 -7.76 11.59 -12.41
CA SER A 5 -6.70 11.97 -11.47
C SER A 5 -7.27 12.70 -10.25
N THR A 6 -8.20 13.64 -10.44
CA THR A 6 -8.80 14.39 -9.31
C THR A 6 -9.55 13.49 -8.34
N PHE A 7 -10.41 12.58 -8.83
CA PHE A 7 -11.17 11.69 -7.94
C PHE A 7 -10.27 10.70 -7.20
N LEU A 8 -9.25 10.16 -7.88
CA LEU A 8 -8.29 9.26 -7.27
C LEU A 8 -7.47 9.98 -6.17
N SER A 9 -6.96 11.19 -6.46
CA SER A 9 -6.25 12.00 -5.47
C SER A 9 -7.12 12.36 -4.28
N LEU A 10 -8.40 12.70 -4.50
CA LEU A 10 -9.33 13.01 -3.42
C LEU A 10 -9.60 11.79 -2.52
N ALA A 11 -9.79 10.61 -3.12
CA ALA A 11 -9.98 9.37 -2.39
C ALA A 11 -8.74 8.99 -1.56
N MET A 12 -7.55 9.02 -2.16
CA MET A 12 -6.30 8.78 -1.45
C MET A 12 -6.08 9.75 -0.30
N ASN A 13 -6.29 11.05 -0.53
CA ASN A 13 -6.18 12.06 0.53
C ASN A 13 -7.20 11.80 1.66
N ASN A 14 -8.42 11.38 1.33
CA ASN A 14 -9.43 11.02 2.31
C ASN A 14 -9.03 9.78 3.12
N TRP A 15 -8.38 8.79 2.52
CA TRP A 15 -7.91 7.59 3.23
C TRP A 15 -6.70 7.85 4.13
N ILE A 16 -5.78 8.72 3.71
CA ILE A 16 -4.57 9.06 4.49
C ILE A 16 -4.86 10.06 5.62
N SER A 17 -5.80 10.98 5.39
CA SER A 17 -6.07 12.12 6.29
C SER A 17 -6.36 11.71 7.75
N PRO A 18 -7.24 10.73 8.04
CA PRO A 18 -7.52 10.33 9.42
C PRO A 18 -6.27 9.91 10.20
N VAL A 19 -5.33 9.22 9.55
CA VAL A 19 -4.07 8.79 10.19
C VAL A 19 -3.17 10.00 10.46
N LYS A 20 -3.12 10.99 9.58
CA LYS A 20 -2.34 12.23 9.80
C LYS A 20 -2.88 13.07 10.95
N PHE A 21 -4.19 13.13 11.13
CA PHE A 21 -4.81 13.99 12.15
C PHE A 21 -4.97 13.31 13.51
N PHE A 22 -5.37 12.05 13.53
CA PHE A 22 -5.66 11.32 14.77
C PHE A 22 -4.53 10.38 15.18
N GLY A 23 -3.78 9.87 14.19
CA GLY A 23 -2.74 8.88 14.42
C GLY A 23 -3.28 7.63 15.12
N LYS A 24 -2.38 6.98 15.85
CA LYS A 24 -2.71 5.86 16.72
C LYS A 24 -2.40 6.23 18.17
N ALA A 25 -3.12 5.62 19.10
CA ALA A 25 -2.92 5.84 20.53
C ALA A 25 -1.50 5.44 21.01
N ARG A 26 -0.83 4.56 20.27
CA ARG A 26 0.55 4.15 20.51
C ARG A 26 1.32 4.13 19.18
N PRO A 27 2.63 4.41 19.18
CA PRO A 27 3.46 4.27 17.99
C PRO A 27 3.62 2.78 17.68
N THR A 28 2.76 2.25 16.81
CA THR A 28 2.81 0.86 16.39
C THR A 28 2.22 0.71 15.00
N ASN A 29 2.83 -0.17 14.22
CA ASN A 29 2.42 -0.44 12.84
C ASN A 29 1.35 -1.54 12.78
N ALA A 30 0.89 -2.02 13.94
CA ALA A 30 -0.12 -3.07 14.00
C ALA A 30 -1.48 -2.59 13.47
N TYR A 31 -2.13 -3.32 12.60
CA TYR A 31 -3.51 -3.06 12.24
C TYR A 31 -4.43 -3.36 13.42
N ASP A 32 -5.22 -2.38 13.84
CA ASP A 32 -6.12 -2.45 15.00
C ASP A 32 -7.61 -2.47 14.63
N GLY A 33 -7.91 -2.65 13.33
CA GLY A 33 -9.26 -2.60 12.80
C GLY A 33 -9.71 -1.21 12.32
N ASN A 34 -8.93 -0.15 12.58
CA ASN A 34 -9.21 1.19 12.08
C ASN A 34 -8.40 1.53 10.82
N PHE A 35 -8.88 2.52 10.07
CA PHE A 35 -8.20 3.06 8.89
C PHE A 35 -7.89 2.00 7.82
N CYS A 36 -8.83 1.08 7.55
CA CYS A 36 -8.63 -0.07 6.66
C CYS A 36 -8.07 0.31 5.29
N GLN A 37 -8.54 1.41 4.70
CA GLN A 37 -8.07 1.89 3.40
C GLN A 37 -6.59 2.31 3.46
N PHE A 38 -6.17 2.96 4.54
CA PHE A 38 -4.77 3.27 4.78
C PHE A 38 -3.96 2.00 4.98
N ALA A 39 -4.43 1.08 5.84
CA ALA A 39 -3.74 -0.17 6.11
C ALA A 39 -3.50 -1.01 4.85
N ASN A 40 -4.46 -1.04 3.93
CA ASN A 40 -4.29 -1.70 2.63
C ASN A 40 -3.28 -0.99 1.72
N MET A 41 -3.24 0.35 1.73
CA MET A 41 -2.28 1.13 0.92
C MET A 41 -0.83 0.94 1.35
N VAL A 42 -0.58 0.82 2.66
CA VAL A 42 0.77 0.80 3.23
C VAL A 42 1.25 -0.59 3.63
N HIS A 43 0.53 -1.63 3.21
CA HIS A 43 0.90 -3.00 3.49
C HIS A 43 2.19 -3.37 2.75
N ALA A 44 3.28 -3.56 3.50
CA ALA A 44 4.64 -3.64 2.96
C ALA A 44 4.85 -4.73 1.89
N ASN A 45 4.11 -5.84 2.00
CA ASN A 45 4.29 -6.96 1.06
C ASN A 45 3.38 -6.84 -0.18
N SER A 46 2.55 -5.79 -0.31
CA SER A 46 1.69 -5.60 -1.47
C SER A 46 2.51 -5.09 -2.65
N THR A 47 2.52 -5.84 -3.76
CA THR A 47 3.34 -5.52 -4.94
C THR A 47 2.50 -5.05 -6.13
N ARG A 48 1.18 -5.25 -6.07
CA ARG A 48 0.28 -4.92 -7.17
C ARG A 48 -0.97 -4.25 -6.63
N MET A 49 -1.39 -3.20 -7.32
CA MET A 49 -2.65 -2.53 -7.05
C MET A 49 -3.43 -2.27 -8.33
N GLY A 50 -4.75 -2.31 -8.21
CA GLY A 50 -5.67 -1.93 -9.27
C GLY A 50 -6.74 -1.01 -8.71
N CYS A 51 -6.83 0.22 -9.25
CA CYS A 51 -7.83 1.19 -8.84
C CYS A 51 -8.88 1.40 -9.93
N SER A 52 -10.11 1.67 -9.53
CA SER A 52 -11.21 2.04 -10.41
C SER A 52 -12.10 3.07 -9.73
N TYR A 53 -12.82 3.83 -10.53
CA TYR A 53 -13.78 4.80 -10.04
C TYR A 53 -15.07 4.73 -10.84
N LYS A 54 -16.18 5.10 -10.20
CA LYS A 54 -17.47 5.22 -10.85
C LYS A 54 -18.21 6.41 -10.29
N ARG A 55 -18.74 7.25 -11.18
CA ARG A 55 -19.68 8.32 -10.81
C ARG A 55 -21.10 7.74 -10.71
N CYS A 56 -21.80 8.07 -9.63
CA CYS A 56 -23.17 7.66 -9.33
C CYS A 56 -24.00 8.92 -9.04
N GLY A 57 -24.52 9.56 -10.10
CA GLY A 57 -25.18 10.87 -9.97
C GLY A 57 -24.19 11.95 -9.52
N ASP A 58 -24.48 12.58 -8.39
CA ASP A 58 -23.61 13.59 -7.76
C ASP A 58 -22.56 13.00 -6.81
N GLN A 59 -22.61 11.69 -6.58
CA GLN A 59 -21.61 10.97 -5.81
C GLN A 59 -20.60 10.29 -6.72
N PHE A 60 -19.45 9.93 -6.17
CA PHE A 60 -18.49 9.08 -6.82
C PHE A 60 -17.95 8.05 -5.83
N LEU A 61 -17.62 6.88 -6.34
CA LEU A 61 -16.92 5.83 -5.62
C LEU A 61 -15.56 5.64 -6.25
N VAL A 62 -14.53 5.55 -5.41
CA VAL A 62 -13.19 5.09 -5.81
C VAL A 62 -12.89 3.84 -4.99
N THR A 63 -12.38 2.81 -5.65
CA THR A 63 -11.91 1.59 -4.99
C THR A 63 -10.54 1.22 -5.52
N CYS A 64 -9.69 0.72 -4.63
CA CYS A 64 -8.41 0.14 -4.98
C CYS A 64 -8.34 -1.25 -4.34
N LEU A 65 -7.90 -2.23 -5.13
CA LEU A 65 -7.66 -3.59 -4.69
C LEU A 65 -6.16 -3.86 -4.75
N TYR A 66 -5.68 -4.67 -3.80
CA TYR A 66 -4.27 -4.99 -3.61
C TYR A 66 -4.12 -6.52 -3.66
N ASP A 67 -2.99 -7.00 -4.18
CA ASP A 67 -2.68 -8.44 -4.29
C ASP A 67 -2.49 -9.12 -2.94
N ASN A 68 -2.15 -8.35 -1.90
CA ASN A 68 -2.18 -8.79 -0.51
C ASN A 68 -3.28 -8.03 0.25
N GLY A 69 -4.38 -8.74 0.53
CA GLY A 69 -5.54 -8.19 1.25
C GLY A 69 -5.63 -8.60 2.72
N THR A 70 -4.82 -9.56 3.17
CA THR A 70 -4.75 -10.00 4.56
C THR A 70 -3.43 -9.54 5.14
N ILE A 71 -3.46 -8.67 6.13
CA ILE A 71 -2.28 -8.19 6.88
C ILE A 71 -1.75 -9.35 7.73
N PRO A 72 -0.69 -10.08 7.32
CA PRO A 72 -0.18 -11.23 8.05
C PRO A 72 0.35 -10.76 9.41
N ASN A 73 0.06 -11.49 10.47
CA ASN A 73 0.48 -11.17 11.84
C ASN A 73 -0.05 -9.81 12.36
N GLY A 74 -0.92 -9.15 11.62
CA GLY A 74 -1.49 -7.87 11.98
C GLY A 74 -0.52 -6.69 11.90
N LEU A 75 0.65 -6.78 11.24
CA LEU A 75 1.55 -5.62 11.03
C LEU A 75 1.41 -5.05 9.63
N MET A 76 1.18 -3.75 9.51
CA MET A 76 1.12 -3.05 8.22
C MET A 76 2.51 -2.95 7.56
N TRP A 77 3.55 -2.68 8.35
CA TRP A 77 4.96 -2.72 7.94
C TRP A 77 5.85 -3.06 9.15
N GLU A 78 7.04 -3.57 8.89
CA GLU A 78 8.06 -3.81 9.92
C GLU A 78 8.79 -2.50 10.25
N GLU A 79 9.17 -2.30 11.52
CA GLU A 79 10.01 -1.16 11.91
C GLU A 79 11.45 -1.40 11.47
N GLY A 80 12.06 -0.42 10.82
CA GLY A 80 13.43 -0.51 10.33
C GLY A 80 13.83 0.70 9.49
N GLU A 81 15.08 0.72 9.07
CA GLU A 81 15.55 1.67 8.06
C GLU A 81 15.03 1.25 6.68
N ALA A 82 14.72 2.23 5.83
CA ALA A 82 14.36 1.96 4.45
C ALA A 82 15.58 1.43 3.69
N CYS A 83 15.35 0.57 2.69
CA CYS A 83 16.46 -0.02 1.93
C CYS A 83 17.35 1.07 1.34
N GLN A 84 18.65 0.82 1.33
CA GLN A 84 19.68 1.60 0.65
C GLN A 84 20.29 0.81 -0.51
N GLU A 85 20.36 -0.51 -0.38
CA GLU A 85 20.95 -1.42 -1.36
C GLU A 85 20.00 -2.60 -1.65
N ASP A 86 20.18 -3.24 -2.81
CA ASP A 86 19.28 -4.30 -3.30
C ASP A 86 19.20 -5.52 -2.36
N ASP A 87 20.30 -5.86 -1.67
CA ASP A 87 20.38 -7.05 -0.81
C ASP A 87 19.61 -6.92 0.52
N GLU A 88 19.16 -5.71 0.86
CA GLU A 88 18.29 -5.45 2.00
C GLU A 88 16.81 -5.80 1.70
N CYS A 89 16.46 -5.93 0.42
CA CYS A 89 15.11 -6.28 -0.03
C CYS A 89 14.86 -7.80 0.00
N THR A 90 14.72 -8.33 1.22
CA THR A 90 14.71 -9.79 1.47
C THR A 90 13.35 -10.46 1.37
N THR A 91 12.24 -9.70 1.35
CA THR A 91 10.87 -10.27 1.34
C THR A 91 10.59 -11.11 0.09
N PHE A 92 11.04 -10.65 -1.07
CA PHE A 92 10.92 -11.36 -2.34
C PHE A 92 12.30 -11.47 -2.99
N TYR A 93 12.73 -12.69 -3.28
CA TYR A 93 14.05 -12.94 -3.89
C TYR A 93 14.20 -12.21 -5.23
N GLY A 94 15.33 -11.52 -5.40
CA GLY A 94 15.64 -10.76 -6.61
C GLY A 94 14.94 -9.40 -6.72
N SER A 95 14.48 -8.86 -5.59
CA SER A 95 14.02 -7.47 -5.52
C SER A 95 15.21 -6.51 -5.53
N GLU A 96 14.98 -5.31 -6.06
CA GLU A 96 15.96 -4.21 -6.10
C GLU A 96 15.46 -3.07 -5.21
N CYS A 97 16.38 -2.22 -4.73
CA CYS A 97 16.04 -1.05 -3.94
C CYS A 97 16.01 0.21 -4.81
N HIS A 98 14.91 0.94 -4.76
CA HIS A 98 14.74 2.21 -5.46
C HIS A 98 14.14 3.26 -4.52
N ASP A 99 14.91 4.30 -4.20
CA ASP A 99 14.48 5.42 -3.35
C ASP A 99 13.86 4.99 -1.99
N GLY A 100 14.41 3.93 -1.37
CA GLY A 100 13.92 3.39 -0.11
C GLY A 100 12.71 2.43 -0.22
N LEU A 101 12.32 2.06 -1.44
CA LEU A 101 11.28 1.07 -1.71
C LEU A 101 11.87 -0.16 -2.41
N CYS A 102 11.49 -1.34 -1.94
CA CYS A 102 11.81 -2.60 -2.60
C CYS A 102 10.87 -2.83 -3.77
N ASP A 103 11.41 -2.89 -4.99
CA ASP A 103 10.67 -3.23 -6.20
C ASP A 103 10.95 -4.68 -6.60
N PHE A 104 9.88 -5.45 -6.80
CA PHE A 104 9.99 -6.80 -7.31
C PHE A 104 10.11 -6.74 -8.83
N VAL A 105 11.32 -7.02 -9.33
CA VAL A 105 11.51 -7.23 -10.76
C VAL A 105 10.73 -8.47 -11.17
N ASN A 106 9.69 -8.29 -11.98
CA ASN A 106 8.91 -9.40 -12.52
C ASN A 106 9.74 -10.19 -13.54
N ILE A 107 10.58 -11.10 -13.05
CA ILE A 107 11.41 -11.96 -13.88
C ILE A 107 10.51 -13.02 -14.55
N PRO A 108 10.45 -13.08 -15.90
CA PRO A 108 9.67 -14.09 -16.61
C PRO A 108 10.06 -15.51 -16.16
N GLY A 109 9.10 -16.24 -15.59
CA GLY A 109 9.29 -17.63 -15.14
C GLY A 109 9.63 -17.80 -13.65
N VAL A 110 9.90 -16.72 -12.91
CA VAL A 110 10.04 -16.77 -11.45
C VAL A 110 8.67 -16.51 -10.83
N LYS A 111 8.11 -17.52 -10.15
CA LYS A 111 6.90 -17.34 -9.34
C LYS A 111 7.29 -16.68 -8.03
N LEU A 112 6.44 -15.77 -7.54
CA LEU A 112 6.52 -15.30 -6.16
C LEU A 112 6.43 -16.54 -5.26
N ASN A 113 7.54 -16.89 -4.63
CA ASN A 113 7.56 -17.94 -3.61
C ASN A 113 6.88 -17.35 -2.38
N LYS A 114 5.57 -17.61 -2.26
CA LYS A 114 4.78 -17.27 -1.09
C LYS A 114 4.92 -18.34 -0.02
#